data_AF-A0A3N4HFX0-F1
#
_entry.id   AF-A0A3N4HFX0-F1
#
_cell.length_a   1.000
_cell.length_b   1.000
_cell.length_c   1.000
_cell.angle_alpha   90.00
_cell.angle_beta   90.00
_cell.angle_gamma   90.00
#
_symmetry.space_group_name_H-M   'P 1'
#
loop_
_entity.id
_entity.type
_entity.pdbx_description
1 polymer ?
#
loop_
_entity_poly.entity_id
_entity_poly.type
_entity_poly.pdbx_seq_one_letter_code
_entity_poly.pdbx_strand_id
1 'polypeptide(L)' 'MHPATRHLLDQFHFDHLRTDHLRRVSQQFHDLAHDLAEVLNDGPELSAGLRKLLEAKDCCVRQAVMDAQPKES' A
#
# COMPACT_ATOMS: atom_id res chain seq x y z
N MET A 1 -11.79 -15.90 -0.90
CA MET A 1 -10.84 -15.01 -0.21
C MET A 1 -11.18 -14.96 1.27
N HIS A 2 -10.19 -15.24 2.10
CA HIS A 2 -10.20 -15.35 3.55
C HIS A 2 -10.38 -13.95 4.15
N PRO A 3 -11.12 -13.82 5.27
CA PRO A 3 -11.38 -12.51 5.87
C PRO A 3 -10.10 -11.71 6.19
N ALA A 4 -9.03 -12.39 6.60
CA ALA A 4 -7.74 -11.74 6.86
C ALA A 4 -7.11 -11.13 5.59
N THR A 5 -7.15 -11.84 4.46
CA THR A 5 -6.65 -11.34 3.16
C THR A 5 -7.44 -10.12 2.71
N ARG A 6 -8.78 -10.17 2.85
CA ARG A 6 -9.65 -9.03 2.55
C ARG A 6 -9.31 -7.81 3.41
N HIS A 7 -9.18 -8.01 4.72
CA HIS A 7 -8.84 -6.93 5.64
C HIS A 7 -7.49 -6.29 5.32
N LEU A 8 -6.51 -7.07 4.83
CA LEU A 8 -5.22 -6.55 4.39
C LEU A 8 -5.36 -5.68 3.13
N LEU A 9 -6.17 -6.09 2.14
CA LEU A 9 -6.42 -5.29 0.94
C LEU A 9 -7.03 -3.93 1.27
N ASP A 10 -7.96 -3.87 2.23
CA ASP A 10 -8.58 -2.61 2.68
C ASP A 10 -7.53 -1.60 3.18
N GLN A 11 -6.39 -2.07 3.71
CA GLN A 11 -5.31 -1.20 4.19
C GLN A 11 -4.56 -0.50 3.04
N PHE A 12 -4.76 -0.88 1.79
CA PHE A 12 -4.12 -0.25 0.63
C PHE A 12 -4.92 0.91 0.03
N HIS A 13 -6.11 1.23 0.56
CA HIS A 13 -6.83 2.43 0.14
C HIS A 13 -5.98 3.69 0.32
N PHE A 14 -5.99 4.57 -0.67
CA PHE A 14 -5.14 5.76 -0.72
C PHE A 14 -5.92 7.07 -0.91
N ASP A 15 -7.25 7.00 -1.06
CA ASP A 15 -8.11 8.16 -1.31
C ASP A 15 -8.06 9.22 -0.18
N HIS A 16 -7.71 8.79 1.02
CA HIS A 16 -7.58 9.65 2.20
C HIS A 16 -6.32 10.53 2.20
N LEU A 17 -5.33 10.22 1.34
CA LEU A 17 -4.10 11.00 1.25
C LEU A 17 -4.39 12.34 0.59
N ARG A 18 -3.82 13.44 1.11
CA ARG A 18 -4.21 14.80 0.74
C ARG A 18 -3.63 15.30 -0.58
N THR A 19 -2.44 14.85 -0.96
CA THR A 19 -1.70 15.36 -2.12
C THR A 19 -1.57 14.31 -3.22
N ASP A 20 -1.51 14.76 -4.48
CA ASP A 20 -1.36 13.87 -5.63
C ASP A 20 -0.03 13.10 -5.61
N HIS A 21 1.02 13.70 -5.04
CA HIS A 21 2.30 13.02 -4.87
C HIS A 21 2.18 11.80 -3.96
N LEU A 22 1.52 11.95 -2.79
CA LEU A 22 1.30 10.85 -1.85
C LEU A 22 0.37 9.79 -2.44
N ARG A 23 -0.73 10.22 -3.08
CA ARG A 23 -1.67 9.32 -3.77
C ARG A 23 -0.96 8.50 -4.83
N ARG A 24 -0.13 9.12 -5.68
CA ARG A 24 0.65 8.43 -6.72
C ARG A 24 1.59 7.37 -6.15
N VAL A 25 2.29 7.67 -5.05
CA VAL A 25 3.17 6.68 -4.41
C VAL A 25 2.35 5.51 -3.88
N SER A 26 1.28 5.78 -3.13
CA SER A 26 0.43 4.75 -2.52
C SER A 26 -0.38 3.92 -3.53
N GLN A 27 -0.78 4.51 -4.65
CA GLN A 27 -1.55 3.84 -5.71
C GLN A 27 -0.80 2.64 -6.30
N GLN A 28 0.52 2.76 -6.51
CA GLN A 28 1.33 1.65 -7.03
C GLN A 28 1.27 0.41 -6.13
N PHE A 29 1.17 0.60 -4.81
CA PHE A 29 1.03 -0.50 -3.85
C PHE A 29 -0.39 -1.05 -3.81
N HIS A 30 -1.40 -0.18 -3.99
CA HIS A 30 -2.79 -0.61 -4.12
C HIS A 30 -2.98 -1.52 -5.32
N ASP A 31 -2.58 -1.05 -6.51
CA ASP A 31 -2.74 -1.79 -7.76
C ASP A 31 -2.03 -3.14 -7.65
N LEU A 32 -0.77 -3.18 -7.20
CA LEU A 32 -0.03 -4.42 -7.03
C LEU A 32 -0.67 -5.37 -5.99
N ALA A 33 -1.17 -4.85 -4.86
CA ALA A 33 -1.81 -5.68 -3.84
C ALA A 33 -3.08 -6.36 -4.38
N HIS A 34 -3.89 -5.60 -5.11
CA HIS A 34 -5.12 -6.11 -5.73
C HIS A 34 -4.81 -7.09 -6.86
N ASP A 35 -3.87 -6.77 -7.76
CA ASP A 35 -3.43 -7.67 -8.83
C ASP A 35 -2.94 -9.02 -8.27
N LEU A 36 -2.11 -9.00 -7.21
CA LEU A 36 -1.62 -10.23 -6.57
C LEU A 36 -2.75 -11.06 -5.95
N ALA A 37 -3.76 -10.42 -5.37
CA ALA A 37 -4.92 -11.11 -4.80
C ALA A 37 -5.87 -11.67 -5.86
N GLU A 38 -5.89 -11.10 -7.07
CA GLU A 38 -6.65 -11.62 -8.20
C GLU A 38 -5.97 -12.81 -8.87
N VAL A 39 -4.65 -12.77 -9.06
CA VAL A 39 -3.92 -13.80 -9.82
C VAL A 39 -3.48 -15.00 -8.98
N LEU A 40 -3.39 -14.86 -7.65
CA LEU A 40 -2.95 -15.93 -6.75
C LEU A 40 -4.12 -16.57 -6.00
N ASN A 41 -3.97 -17.85 -5.67
CA ASN A 41 -4.84 -18.48 -4.70
C ASN A 41 -4.61 -17.90 -3.31
N ASP A 42 -5.69 -17.84 -2.55
CA ASP A 42 -5.65 -17.41 -1.18
C ASP A 42 -4.89 -18.41 -0.28
N GLY A 43 -4.10 -17.89 0.66
CA GLY A 43 -3.23 -18.70 1.48
C GLY A 43 -2.28 -17.90 2.37
N PRO A 44 -1.51 -18.59 3.22
CA PRO A 44 -0.61 -17.96 4.20
C PRO A 44 0.48 -17.11 3.55
N GLU A 45 1.01 -17.54 2.39
CA GLU A 45 2.04 -16.81 1.66
C GLU A 45 1.51 -15.53 1.01
N LEU A 46 0.28 -15.55 0.46
CA LEU A 46 -0.36 -14.33 -0.05
C LEU A 46 -0.55 -13.32 1.09
N SER A 47 -1.10 -13.77 2.22
CA SER A 47 -1.24 -12.90 3.41
C SER A 47 0.09 -12.36 3.92
N ALA A 48 1.17 -13.16 3.87
CA ALA A 48 2.51 -12.72 4.26
C ALA A 48 3.10 -11.70 3.26
N GLY A 49 2.90 -11.91 1.96
CA GLY A 49 3.28 -10.96 0.92
C GLY A 49 2.57 -9.62 1.06
N LEU A 50 1.24 -9.64 1.26
CA LEU A 50 0.44 -8.42 1.45
C LEU A 50 0.88 -7.63 2.69
N ARG A 51 1.21 -8.30 3.81
CA ARG A 51 1.75 -7.61 5.00
C ARG A 51 3.08 -6.90 4.72
N LYS A 52 4.01 -7.58 4.05
CA LYS A 52 5.30 -6.99 3.66
C LYS A 52 5.12 -5.82 2.69
N LEU A 53 4.19 -5.95 1.75
CA LEU A 53 3.88 -4.90 0.80
C LEU A 53 3.27 -3.68 1.49
N LEU A 54 2.44 -3.89 2.52
CA LEU A 54 1.87 -2.82 3.33
C LEU A 54 2.95 -2.06 4.12
N GLU A 55 3.89 -2.78 4.74
CA GLU A 55 5.04 -2.16 5.41
C GLU A 55 5.90 -1.34 4.44
N ALA A 56 6.11 -1.85 3.22
CA ALA A 56 6.83 -1.13 2.18
C ALA A 56 6.09 0.14 1.74
N LYS A 57 4.77 0.05 1.53
CA LYS A 57 3.90 1.21 1.23
C LYS A 57 4.06 2.29 2.30
N ASP A 58 3.95 1.92 3.57
CA ASP A 58 4.04 2.88 4.68
C ASP A 58 5.43 3.54 4.77
N CYS A 59 6.50 2.81 4.48
CA CYS A 59 7.85 3.39 4.36
C CYS A 59 7.92 4.42 3.22
N CYS A 60 7.46 4.06 2.02
CA CYS A 60 7.51 4.93 0.86
C CYS A 60 6.61 6.17 1.01
N VAL A 61 5.41 6.02 1.58
CA VAL A 61 4.51 7.15 1.87
C VAL A 61 5.14 8.08 2.90
N ARG A 62 5.79 7.57 3.95
CA ARG A 62 6.53 8.42 4.91
C ARG A 62 7.65 9.20 4.24
N GLN A 63 8.44 8.57 3.36
CA GLN A 63 9.46 9.30 2.59
C GLN A 63 8.82 10.39 1.71
N ALA A 64 7.73 10.08 1.01
CA ALA A 64 7.03 11.04 0.17
C ALA A 64 6.43 12.21 0.97
N VAL A 65 6.07 12.00 2.25
CA VAL A 65 5.70 13.10 3.16
C VAL A 65 6.90 14.00 3.43
N MET A 66 8.08 13.42 3.70
CA MET A 66 9.32 14.18 3.93
C MET A 66 9.73 14.97 2.69
N ASP A 67 9.60 14.39 1.50
CA ASP A 67 9.90 15.06 0.22
C ASP A 67 8.96 16.24 -0.05
N ALA A 68 7.72 16.17 0.43
CA ALA A 68 6.73 17.23 0.32
C ALA A 68 6.89 18.35 1.37
N GLN A 69 7.70 18.15 2.42
CA GLN A 69 8.00 19.22 3.37
C GLN A 69 9.02 20.19 2.75
N PRO A 70 8.88 21.52 2.95
CA PRO A 70 9.91 22.46 2.56
C PRO A 70 11.22 22.09 3.26
N LYS A 71 12.32 21.98 2.50
CA LYS A 71 13.65 21.87 3.10
C LYS A 71 13.92 23.18 3.83
N GLU A 72 14.01 23.14 5.16
CA GLU A 72 14.56 24.26 5.93
C GLU A 72 15.95 24.56 5.36
N SER A 73 16.13 25.81 4.90
CA SER A 73 17.37 26.31 4.28
C SER A 73 18.42 26.64 5.33
#